data_AF-F7V0B1-F1
#
_entry.id   AF-F7V0B1-F1
#
_cell.length_a   1.000
_cell.length_b   1.000
_cell.length_c   1.000
_cell.angle_alpha   90.00
_cell.angle_beta   90.00
_cell.angle_gamma   90.00
#
_symmetry.space_group_name_H-M   'P 1'
#
loop_
_entity.id
_entity.type
_entity.pdbx_description
1 polymer ?
#
loop_
_entity_poly.entity_id
_entity_poly.type
_entity_poly.pdbx_seq_one_letter_code
_entity_poly.pdbx_strand_id
1 'polypeptide(L)' 'MSEKQKKIDLTLLAAVLNPALFVILAGGLLLGYDTTTLIIIGVVGYSTWGVIRYLSCRQQNT' A
#
# COMPACT_ATOMS: atom_id res chain seq x y z
N MET A 1 13.17 -8.48 22.80
CA MET A 1 12.62 -7.24 22.21
C MET A 1 12.52 -7.41 20.69
N SER A 2 11.38 -7.88 20.16
CA SER A 2 11.22 -8.08 18.69
C SER A 2 9.80 -7.78 18.18
N GLU A 3 8.77 -7.90 19.02
CA GLU A 3 7.37 -7.66 18.61
C GLU A 3 6.97 -6.17 18.40
N LYS A 4 7.63 -5.22 19.09
CA LYS A 4 7.29 -3.78 18.99
C LYS A 4 7.72 -3.14 17.67
N GLN A 5 8.86 -3.56 17.09
CA GLN A 5 9.34 -3.09 15.78
C GLN A 5 8.33 -3.44 14.68
N LYS A 6 7.94 -4.71 14.64
CA LYS A 6 7.04 -5.25 13.61
C LYS A 6 5.69 -4.53 13.53
N LYS A 7 5.10 -4.16 14.67
CA LYS A 7 3.83 -3.41 14.70
C LYS A 7 3.97 -1.97 14.16
N ILE A 8 5.10 -1.30 14.41
CA ILE A 8 5.37 0.04 13.88
C ILE A 8 5.69 -0.03 12.39
N ASP A 9 6.46 -1.03 11.97
CA ASP A 9 6.86 -1.22 10.57
C ASP A 9 5.66 -1.43 9.65
N LEU A 10 4.71 -2.34 9.95
CA LEU A 10 3.56 -2.54 9.05
C LEU A 10 2.62 -1.33 9.02
N THR A 11 2.48 -0.60 10.13
CA THR A 11 1.63 0.59 10.20
C THR A 11 2.23 1.74 9.40
N LEU A 12 3.54 1.98 9.54
CA LEU A 12 4.28 2.95 8.73
C LEU A 12 4.32 2.56 7.25
N LEU A 13 4.51 1.27 6.96
CA LEU A 13 4.50 0.76 5.59
C LEU A 13 3.14 1.00 4.93
N ALA A 14 2.03 0.70 5.63
CA ALA A 14 0.70 1.02 5.12
C ALA A 14 0.48 2.54 4.96
N ALA A 15 1.02 3.35 5.86
CA ALA A 15 0.92 4.81 5.79
C ALA A 15 1.70 5.42 4.61
N VAL A 16 2.86 4.86 4.26
CA VAL A 16 3.69 5.29 3.11
C VAL A 16 3.22 4.68 1.79
N LEU A 17 2.71 3.45 1.81
CA LEU A 17 2.28 2.75 0.61
C LEU A 17 1.08 3.42 -0.06
N ASN A 18 0.13 3.98 0.70
CA ASN A 18 -1.00 4.71 0.13
C ASN A 18 -0.59 5.95 -0.71
N PRO A 19 0.20 6.92 -0.20
CA PRO A 19 0.68 8.05 -1.01
C PRO A 19 1.63 7.58 -2.12
N ALA A 20 2.44 6.55 -1.91
CA ALA A 20 3.29 6.01 -2.99
C ALA A 20 2.47 5.46 -4.16
N LEU A 21 1.41 4.69 -3.89
CA LEU A 21 0.49 4.18 -4.92
C LEU A 21 -0.23 5.30 -5.66
N PHE A 22 -0.64 6.34 -4.93
CA PHE A 22 -1.25 7.51 -5.54
C PHE A 22 -0.28 8.23 -6.50
N VAL A 23 0.99 8.40 -6.12
CA VAL A 23 2.01 9.02 -6.99
C VAL A 23 2.28 8.16 -8.23
N ILE A 24 2.32 6.84 -8.11
CA ILE A 24 2.52 5.94 -9.25
C ILE A 24 1.35 6.03 -10.24
N LEU A 25 0.11 6.06 -9.74
CA LEU A 25 -1.09 6.19 -10.57
C LEU A 25 -1.18 7.57 -11.22
N ALA A 26 -0.98 8.64 -10.45
CA ALA A 26 -1.00 10.01 -10.96
C ALA A 26 0.15 10.23 -11.96
N GLY A 27 1.35 9.74 -11.66
CA GLY A 27 2.51 9.81 -12.55
C GLY A 27 2.29 9.03 -13.83
N GLY A 28 1.77 7.81 -13.75
CA GLY A 28 1.43 7.02 -14.94
C GLY A 28 0.36 7.70 -15.81
N LEU A 29 -0.61 8.36 -15.19
CA LEU A 29 -1.68 9.06 -15.92
C LEU A 29 -1.13 10.30 -16.63
N LEU A 30 -0.27 11.07 -15.96
CA LEU A 30 0.37 12.26 -16.52
C LEU A 30 1.38 11.94 -17.63
N LEU A 31 2.06 10.79 -17.54
CA LEU A 31 2.97 10.29 -18.57
C LEU A 31 2.26 9.68 -19.78
N GLY A 32 0.92 9.60 -19.76
CA GLY A 32 0.13 9.04 -20.85
C GLY A 32 0.28 7.52 -21.01
N TYR A 33 0.56 6.81 -19.90
CA TYR A 33 0.63 5.35 -19.93
C TYR A 33 -0.74 4.74 -20.22
N ASP A 34 -0.74 3.52 -20.76
CA ASP A 34 -1.96 2.81 -21.09
C ASP A 34 -2.88 2.66 -19.86
N THR A 35 -4.16 3.02 -20.03
CA THR A 35 -5.15 3.05 -18.95
C THR A 35 -5.33 1.66 -18.33
N THR A 36 -5.25 0.58 -19.12
CA THR A 36 -5.34 -0.79 -18.61
C THR A 36 -4.19 -1.09 -17.67
N THR A 37 -2.98 -0.67 -18.02
CA THR A 37 -1.79 -0.84 -17.17
C THR A 37 -1.93 -0.08 -15.85
N LEU A 38 -2.44 1.16 -15.90
CA LEU A 38 -2.73 1.94 -14.69
C LEU A 38 -3.74 1.25 -13.78
N ILE A 39 -4.82 0.72 -14.35
CA ILE A 39 -5.86 0.01 -13.60
C ILE A 39 -5.25 -1.23 -12.91
N ILE A 40 -4.42 -2.00 -13.62
CA ILE A 40 -3.76 -3.19 -13.04
C ILE A 40 -2.88 -2.78 -11.86
N ILE A 41 -2.04 -1.74 -12.02
CA ILE A 41 -1.18 -1.24 -10.94
C ILE A 41 -2.02 -0.75 -9.76
N GLY A 42 -3.13 -0.06 -10.02
CA GLY A 42 -4.05 0.39 -8.99
C GLY A 42 -4.67 -0.76 -8.22
N VAL A 43 -5.19 -1.78 -8.93
CA VAL A 43 -5.79 -2.96 -8.30
C VAL A 43 -4.76 -3.73 -7.48
N VAL A 44 -3.59 -4.03 -8.04
CA VAL A 44 -2.53 -4.78 -7.34
C VAL A 44 -2.01 -3.99 -6.13
N GLY A 45 -1.79 -2.69 -6.31
CA GLY A 45 -1.32 -1.80 -5.27
C GLY A 45 -2.30 -1.68 -4.11
N TYR A 46 -3.56 -1.32 -4.39
CA TYR A 46 -4.58 -1.17 -3.35
C TYR A 46 -4.94 -2.50 -2.69
N SER A 47 -4.88 -3.63 -3.41
CA SER A 47 -5.05 -4.96 -2.82
C SER A 47 -3.95 -5.24 -1.80
N THR A 48 -2.69 -4.95 -2.15
CA THR A 48 -1.54 -5.14 -1.26
C THR A 48 -1.65 -4.25 -0.02
N TRP A 49 -2.00 -2.97 -0.20
CA TRP A 49 -2.25 -2.05 0.90
C TRP A 49 -3.38 -2.54 1.83
N GLY A 50 -4.48 -3.01 1.25
CA GLY A 50 -5.62 -3.57 2.00
C GLY A 50 -5.20 -4.78 2.85
N VAL A 51 -4.41 -5.70 2.29
CA VAL A 51 -3.90 -6.87 3.01
C VAL A 51 -2.95 -6.46 4.14
N ILE A 52 -2.02 -5.53 3.89
CA ILE A 52 -1.09 -5.04 4.93
C ILE A 52 -1.87 -4.37 6.06
N ARG A 53 -2.84 -3.51 5.74
CA ARG A 53 -3.68 -2.83 6.74
C ARG A 53 -4.52 -3.82 7.55
N TYR A 54 -5.08 -4.84 6.89
CA TYR A 54 -5.82 -5.90 7.55
C TYR A 54 -4.95 -6.71 8.51
N LEU A 55 -3.73 -7.07 8.08
CA LEU A 55 -2.76 -7.77 8.93
C LEU A 55 -2.29 -6.91 10.11
N SER A 56 -2.07 -5.60 9.91
CA SER A 56 -1.78 -4.66 11.01
C SER A 56 -2.90 -4.61 12.04
N CYS A 57 -4.16 -4.51 11.60
CA CYS A 57 -5.32 -4.53 12.51
C CYS A 57 -5.46 -5.86 13.26
N ARG A 58 -5.13 -6.99 12.63
CA ARG A 58 -5.11 -8.29 13.32
C ARG A 58 -3.97 -8.41 14.33
N GLN A 59 -2.77 -7.94 13.99
CA GLN A 59 -1.65 -7.94 14.92
C GLN A 59 -1.89 -7.01 16.12
N GLN A 60 -2.71 -5.96 15.99
CA GLN A 60 -2.99 -5.05 17.10
C GLN A 60 -3.97 -5.63 18.14
N ASN A 61 -4.78 -6.64 17.77
CA ASN A 61 -5.75 -7.32 18.65
C ASN A 61 -5.21 -8.56 19.38
N THR A 62 -3.92 -8.88 19.22
CA THR A 62 -3.20 -9.90 19.99
C THR A 62 -2.07 -9.24 20.79
#